data_AF-A0A178CY58-F1
#
_entry.id   AF-A0A178CY58-F1
#
_cell.length_a   1.000
_cell.length_b   1.000
_cell.length_c   1.000
_cell.angle_alpha   90.00
_cell.angle_beta   90.00
_cell.angle_gamma   90.00
#
_symmetry.space_group_name_H-M   'P 1'
#
loop_
_entity.id
_entity.type
_entity.pdbx_description
1 polymer ?
#
loop_
_entity_poly.entity_id
_entity_poly.type
_entity_poly.pdbx_seq_one_letter_code
_entity_poly.pdbx_strand_id
1 'polypeptide(L)'
;MSSPDLDMHALQRLRSQFSQALKDFASSSSSFRILHSVPTRATAPTSSDPIVTKTLYLLDSSFNPPSKAHTSLVKTALKSQDASPQTKHQTTPRVLFLLATVNADKKPKPADFEDRLVMMTLAAEDLRSGFTREPISADSTAETPAPIIDIGITKEPYFVDKAAAIDASGIYRSPGYSTSSTPSSGAADDGVVEQIHLTGFDTLLRIFAPKYYPNNHPPLSALEPFLRRHRLRATIRVDPNSPSQNLKDAQKTQPDSKLTASSEGPPDLTTIAGQEAYLEGIKNGALEKDGLKREWAERVELGWDDSGETDGVSSTKIRNAMKDGNWDEVEGLSLRLDDAGGKRYFHYINDESHSKAKGICDHGNSKTKKLKPSRVELRSTHFFGT
;
A
#
# COMPACT_ATOMS: atom_id res chain seq x y z
N MET A 1 0.98 -1.82 -39.57
CA MET A 1 0.90 -3.19 -39.01
C MET A 1 0.80 -3.02 -37.50
N SER A 2 -0.43 -2.92 -37.02
CA SER A 2 -0.74 -2.50 -35.66
C SER A 2 -1.02 -3.76 -34.86
N SER A 3 -0.17 -4.10 -33.89
CA SER A 3 -0.44 -5.21 -32.96
C SER A 3 -0.85 -4.63 -31.61
N PRO A 4 -2.14 -4.67 -31.23
CA PRO A 4 -2.61 -4.25 -29.91
C PRO A 4 -2.47 -5.36 -28.85
N ASP A 5 -1.79 -6.46 -29.16
CA ASP A 5 -1.34 -7.46 -28.18
C ASP A 5 -0.04 -6.99 -27.51
N LEU A 6 -0.10 -5.91 -26.75
CA LEU A 6 0.59 -5.96 -25.46
C LEU A 6 -0.14 -7.04 -24.67
N ASP A 7 0.54 -8.18 -24.71
CA ASP A 7 0.00 -9.51 -24.89
C ASP A 7 -0.67 -10.00 -23.61
N MET A 8 -1.97 -10.33 -23.63
CA MET A 8 -2.62 -10.97 -22.48
C MET A 8 -1.84 -12.23 -22.04
N HIS A 9 -1.13 -12.90 -22.96
CA HIS A 9 -0.21 -13.97 -22.60
C HIS A 9 1.02 -13.45 -21.85
N ALA A 10 1.54 -12.25 -22.12
CA ALA A 10 2.59 -11.63 -21.31
C ALA A 10 2.13 -11.36 -19.87
N LEU A 11 0.91 -10.84 -19.70
CA LEU A 11 0.33 -10.63 -18.37
C LEU A 11 0.08 -11.96 -17.63
N GLN A 12 -0.38 -12.99 -18.33
CA GLN A 12 -0.52 -14.35 -17.77
C GLN A 12 0.83 -14.99 -17.42
N ARG A 13 1.86 -14.78 -18.25
CA ARG A 13 3.24 -15.20 -17.95
C ARG A 13 3.76 -14.50 -16.70
N LEU A 14 3.57 -13.18 -16.60
CA LEU A 14 3.95 -12.38 -15.43
C LEU A 14 3.20 -12.86 -14.17
N ARG A 15 1.89 -13.11 -14.27
CA ARG A 15 1.09 -13.69 -13.18
C ARG A 15 1.65 -15.04 -12.72
N SER A 16 2.05 -15.90 -13.67
CA SER A 16 2.63 -17.22 -13.37
C SER A 16 3.99 -17.10 -12.68
N GLN A 17 4.83 -16.16 -13.12
CA GLN A 17 6.10 -15.83 -12.47
C GLN A 17 5.89 -15.36 -11.04
N PHE A 18 4.91 -14.48 -10.80
CA PHE A 18 4.56 -14.04 -9.45
C PHE A 18 4.02 -15.17 -8.58
N SER A 19 3.23 -16.09 -9.14
CA SER A 19 2.77 -17.27 -8.40
C SER A 19 3.94 -18.13 -7.91
N GLN A 20 4.93 -18.38 -8.77
CA GLN A 20 6.13 -19.11 -8.37
C GLN A 20 6.94 -18.33 -7.32
N ALA A 21 7.18 -17.03 -7.55
CA ALA A 21 7.95 -16.21 -6.63
C ALA A 21 7.29 -16.07 -5.23
N LEU A 22 5.95 -16.04 -5.17
CA LEU A 22 5.19 -16.05 -3.91
C LEU A 22 5.37 -17.38 -3.16
N LYS A 23 5.32 -18.52 -3.87
CA LYS A 23 5.59 -19.84 -3.26
C LYS A 23 7.00 -19.91 -2.71
N ASP A 24 7.99 -19.50 -3.51
CA ASP A 24 9.40 -19.50 -3.11
C ASP A 24 9.66 -18.55 -1.92
N PHE A 25 8.96 -17.41 -1.87
CA PHE A 25 9.07 -16.47 -0.76
C PHE A 25 8.44 -17.03 0.52
N ALA A 26 7.26 -17.64 0.40
CA ALA A 26 6.57 -18.28 1.52
C ALA A 26 7.41 -19.38 2.16
N SER A 27 8.12 -20.19 1.37
CA SER A 27 9.02 -21.25 1.87
C SER A 27 10.39 -20.74 2.35
N SER A 28 10.77 -19.51 2.00
CA SER A 28 12.07 -18.94 2.40
C SER A 28 12.06 -18.35 3.82
N SER A 29 13.23 -18.15 4.42
CA SER A 29 13.40 -17.41 5.68
C SER A 29 13.37 -15.88 5.50
N SER A 30 13.39 -15.39 4.25
CA SER A 30 13.37 -13.96 3.95
C SER A 30 12.03 -13.32 4.36
N SER A 31 12.10 -12.14 4.96
CA SER A 31 10.94 -11.31 5.35
C SER A 31 10.59 -10.23 4.32
N PHE A 32 11.49 -9.92 3.38
CA PHE A 32 11.29 -8.94 2.30
C PHE A 32 11.99 -9.37 1.01
N ARG A 33 11.32 -9.19 -0.14
CA ARG A 33 11.89 -9.49 -1.46
C ARG A 33 11.34 -8.55 -2.54
N ILE A 34 12.21 -8.11 -3.45
CA ILE A 34 11.81 -7.46 -4.70
C ILE A 34 11.53 -8.54 -5.74
N LEU A 35 10.34 -8.49 -6.36
CA LEU A 35 9.92 -9.44 -7.39
C LEU A 35 10.08 -8.91 -8.81
N HIS A 36 9.95 -7.60 -8.99
CA HIS A 36 10.03 -6.94 -10.28
C HIS A 36 10.49 -5.49 -10.11
N SER A 37 11.00 -4.89 -11.19
CA SER A 37 11.33 -3.46 -11.24
C SER A 37 10.83 -2.88 -12.57
N VAL A 38 10.44 -1.61 -12.57
CA VAL A 38 10.02 -0.87 -13.76
C VAL A 38 10.92 0.36 -13.91
N PRO A 39 11.76 0.46 -14.96
CA PRO A 39 11.92 -0.52 -16.05
C PRO A 39 12.54 -1.83 -15.54
N THR A 40 12.32 -2.91 -16.30
CA THR A 40 12.83 -4.24 -15.96
C THR A 40 14.36 -4.23 -15.84
N ARG A 41 14.86 -4.74 -14.71
CA ARG A 41 16.29 -4.95 -14.49
C ARG A 41 16.70 -6.31 -15.06
N ALA A 42 17.86 -6.38 -15.70
CA ALA A 42 18.39 -7.62 -16.26
C ALA A 42 18.67 -8.69 -15.19
N THR A 43 19.09 -8.25 -13.99
CA THR A 43 19.39 -9.12 -12.85
C THR A 43 18.60 -8.67 -11.63
N ALA A 44 18.11 -9.63 -10.83
CA ALA A 44 17.49 -9.30 -9.55
C ALA A 44 18.55 -8.74 -8.58
N PRO A 45 18.23 -7.71 -7.79
CA PRO A 45 19.15 -7.19 -6.78
C PRO A 45 19.45 -8.25 -5.72
N THR A 46 20.69 -8.26 -5.25
CA THR A 46 21.15 -9.15 -4.16
C THR A 46 21.95 -8.34 -3.15
N SER A 47 22.23 -8.89 -1.97
CA SER A 47 23.11 -8.19 -1.01
C SER A 47 24.52 -7.95 -1.55
N SER A 48 24.98 -8.72 -2.55
CA SER A 48 26.27 -8.52 -3.22
C SER A 48 26.22 -7.56 -4.41
N ASP A 49 25.03 -7.31 -4.97
CA ASP A 49 24.75 -6.33 -6.02
C ASP A 49 23.51 -5.49 -5.62
N PRO A 50 23.68 -4.61 -4.62
CA PRO A 50 22.58 -3.85 -4.06
C PRO A 50 22.17 -2.69 -4.97
N ILE A 51 20.95 -2.19 -4.77
CA ILE A 51 20.48 -0.94 -5.33
C ILE A 51 21.09 0.21 -4.51
N VAL A 52 21.89 1.04 -5.17
CA VAL A 52 22.49 2.22 -4.54
C VAL A 52 21.53 3.40 -4.67
N THR A 53 21.05 3.91 -3.53
CA THR A 53 20.19 5.11 -3.47
C THR A 53 20.30 5.75 -2.09
N LYS A 54 20.22 7.09 -2.02
CA LYS A 54 20.20 7.80 -0.74
C LYS A 54 18.83 7.71 -0.07
N THR A 55 17.78 7.73 -0.87
CA THR A 55 16.38 7.80 -0.42
C THR A 55 15.54 6.76 -1.13
N LEU A 56 14.65 6.10 -0.39
CA LEU A 56 13.67 5.15 -0.91
C LEU A 56 12.26 5.63 -0.56
N TYR A 57 11.46 5.95 -1.58
CA TYR A 57 10.05 6.29 -1.39
C TYR A 57 9.22 5.02 -1.30
N LEU A 58 8.65 4.73 -0.13
CA LEU A 58 7.90 3.51 0.10
C LEU A 58 6.40 3.76 0.02
N LEU A 59 5.70 3.10 -0.90
CA LEU A 59 4.25 3.04 -0.94
C LEU A 59 3.76 1.65 -0.54
N ASP A 60 3.39 1.50 0.73
CA ASP A 60 2.81 0.29 1.30
C ASP A 60 1.28 0.33 1.20
N SER A 61 0.70 -0.59 0.41
CA SER A 61 -0.75 -0.68 0.24
C SER A 61 -1.19 -2.09 -0.12
N SER A 62 -2.49 -2.35 0.01
CA SER A 62 -3.06 -3.61 -0.47
C SER A 62 -3.22 -3.69 -1.98
N PHE A 63 -3.13 -2.55 -2.70
CA PHE A 63 -3.23 -2.47 -4.17
C PHE A 63 -4.38 -3.32 -4.74
N ASN A 64 -5.60 -3.12 -4.24
CA ASN A 64 -6.73 -4.02 -4.51
C ASN A 64 -7.99 -3.29 -5.02
N PRO A 65 -7.94 -2.69 -6.22
CA PRO A 65 -6.78 -2.52 -7.11
C PRO A 65 -5.99 -1.22 -6.80
N PRO A 66 -4.81 -1.00 -7.42
CA PRO A 66 -4.19 0.33 -7.48
C PRO A 66 -5.15 1.38 -8.07
N SER A 67 -4.91 2.65 -7.78
CA SER A 67 -5.80 3.76 -8.16
C SER A 67 -5.03 5.08 -8.30
N LYS A 68 -5.66 6.12 -8.85
CA LYS A 68 -5.05 7.47 -8.95
C LYS A 68 -4.60 8.00 -7.60
N ALA A 69 -5.31 7.65 -6.54
CA ALA A 69 -4.92 7.94 -5.17
C ALA A 69 -3.51 7.43 -4.82
N HIS A 70 -3.12 6.24 -5.28
CA HIS A 70 -1.78 5.69 -5.07
C HIS A 70 -0.73 6.47 -5.87
N THR A 71 -1.03 6.74 -7.14
CA THR A 71 -0.14 7.48 -8.05
C THR A 71 0.13 8.90 -7.57
N SER A 72 -0.89 9.59 -7.08
CA SER A 72 -0.78 10.94 -6.54
C SER A 72 0.12 11.03 -5.30
N LEU A 73 0.08 10.03 -4.39
CA LEU A 73 0.99 10.00 -3.23
C LEU A 73 2.46 10.06 -3.66
N VAL A 74 2.82 9.32 -4.71
CA VAL A 74 4.18 9.30 -5.25
C VAL A 74 4.47 10.58 -6.05
N LYS A 75 3.56 11.02 -6.91
CA LYS A 75 3.76 12.22 -7.75
C LYS A 75 3.99 13.47 -6.89
N THR A 76 3.14 13.68 -5.89
CA THR A 76 3.30 14.80 -4.95
C THR A 76 4.62 14.68 -4.17
N ALA A 77 4.98 13.46 -3.77
CA ALA A 77 6.24 13.18 -3.08
C ALA A 77 7.48 13.60 -3.87
N LEU A 78 7.53 13.22 -5.13
CA LEU A 78 8.68 13.48 -6.00
C LEU A 78 8.75 14.94 -6.44
N LYS A 79 7.60 15.60 -6.68
CA LYS A 79 7.57 17.02 -7.07
C LYS A 79 8.06 17.98 -5.99
N SER A 80 7.79 17.70 -4.70
CA SER A 80 8.22 18.63 -3.65
C SER A 80 9.72 18.57 -3.34
N GLN A 81 10.44 17.55 -3.85
CA GLN A 81 11.91 17.49 -3.76
C GLN A 81 12.59 18.53 -4.63
N ASP A 82 12.00 18.86 -5.78
CA ASP A 82 12.55 19.85 -6.71
C ASP A 82 12.57 21.28 -6.11
N ALA A 83 11.82 21.51 -5.03
CA ALA A 83 11.79 22.79 -4.31
C ALA A 83 12.96 22.98 -3.32
N SER A 84 13.80 21.96 -3.07
CA SER A 84 14.93 22.06 -2.14
C SER A 84 16.24 22.45 -2.87
N PRO A 85 16.82 23.65 -2.63
CA PRO A 85 17.97 24.16 -3.39
C PRO A 85 19.27 23.37 -3.25
N GLN A 86 19.36 22.44 -2.29
CA GLN A 86 20.62 21.80 -1.87
C GLN A 86 20.93 20.45 -2.52
N THR A 87 20.05 19.89 -3.36
CA THR A 87 20.23 18.55 -3.97
C THR A 87 20.25 18.57 -5.49
N LYS A 88 21.07 19.46 -6.09
CA LYS A 88 21.24 19.56 -7.55
C LYS A 88 22.00 18.40 -8.23
N HIS A 89 22.22 17.28 -7.54
CA HIS A 89 22.60 16.04 -8.20
C HIS A 89 21.33 15.22 -8.45
N GLN A 90 20.73 15.39 -9.64
CA GLN A 90 19.56 14.66 -10.12
C GLN A 90 19.87 13.15 -10.17
N THR A 91 19.70 12.47 -9.04
CA THR A 91 19.61 11.00 -9.03
C THR A 91 18.18 10.62 -9.38
N THR A 92 18.01 9.61 -10.23
CA THR A 92 16.66 9.10 -10.56
C THR A 92 15.99 8.62 -9.28
N PRO A 93 14.79 9.13 -8.93
CA PRO A 93 14.13 8.72 -7.71
C PRO A 93 13.85 7.21 -7.69
N ARG A 94 14.02 6.59 -6.51
CA ARG A 94 13.71 5.18 -6.29
C ARG A 94 12.44 5.04 -5.47
N VAL A 95 11.45 4.35 -6.02
CA VAL A 95 10.16 4.08 -5.38
C VAL A 95 10.01 2.58 -5.17
N LEU A 96 9.42 2.15 -4.06
CA LEU A 96 9.04 0.77 -3.79
C LEU A 96 7.54 0.68 -3.54
N PHE A 97 6.84 -0.04 -4.41
CA PHE A 97 5.48 -0.50 -4.16
C PHE A 97 5.55 -1.79 -3.35
N LEU A 98 5.06 -1.73 -2.10
CA LEU A 98 5.17 -2.83 -1.16
C LEU A 98 3.81 -3.47 -0.90
N LEU A 99 3.75 -4.79 -1.02
CA LEU A 99 2.58 -5.59 -0.69
C LEU A 99 2.88 -6.55 0.47
N ALA A 100 2.20 -6.35 1.60
CA ALA A 100 2.25 -7.30 2.71
C ALA A 100 1.42 -8.56 2.42
N THR A 101 2.07 -9.72 2.54
CA THR A 101 1.45 -11.06 2.38
C THR A 101 0.63 -11.46 3.60
N VAL A 102 1.00 -10.94 4.78
CA VAL A 102 0.23 -11.02 6.02
C VAL A 102 -0.28 -9.61 6.35
N ASN A 103 -1.60 -9.45 6.48
CA ASN A 103 -2.20 -8.17 6.88
C ASN A 103 -2.73 -8.27 8.30
N ALA A 104 -2.44 -7.26 9.14
CA ALA A 104 -2.94 -7.19 10.51
C ALA A 104 -4.48 -7.13 10.62
N ASP A 105 -5.15 -6.47 9.66
CA ASP A 105 -6.54 -6.01 9.86
C ASP A 105 -7.62 -6.57 8.90
N LYS A 106 -7.29 -7.45 7.93
CA LYS A 106 -8.21 -7.73 6.79
C LYS A 106 -8.60 -9.20 6.59
N LYS A 107 -9.92 -9.46 6.47
CA LYS A 107 -10.63 -10.68 6.02
C LYS A 107 -10.56 -10.87 4.47
N PRO A 108 -11.11 -11.96 3.86
CA PRO A 108 -10.81 -12.40 2.48
C PRO A 108 -10.88 -11.31 1.42
N LYS A 109 -9.95 -11.36 0.45
CA LYS A 109 -9.72 -10.30 -0.53
C LYS A 109 -10.19 -10.76 -1.92
N PRO A 110 -10.86 -9.89 -2.71
CA PRO A 110 -11.44 -10.28 -4.00
C PRO A 110 -10.42 -10.62 -5.11
N ALA A 111 -9.26 -9.97 -5.16
CA ALA A 111 -8.19 -10.35 -6.10
C ALA A 111 -7.11 -11.17 -5.40
N ASP A 112 -6.55 -12.17 -6.08
CA ASP A 112 -5.41 -12.96 -5.60
C ASP A 112 -4.14 -12.09 -5.50
N PHE A 113 -3.10 -12.57 -4.79
CA PHE A 113 -1.87 -11.78 -4.63
C PHE A 113 -1.15 -11.58 -5.97
N GLU A 114 -1.15 -12.60 -6.82
CA GLU A 114 -0.59 -12.57 -8.18
C GLU A 114 -1.22 -11.46 -9.01
N ASP A 115 -2.55 -11.35 -9.00
CA ASP A 115 -3.27 -10.34 -9.77
C ASP A 115 -2.98 -8.93 -9.26
N ARG A 116 -2.83 -8.77 -7.94
CA ARG A 116 -2.42 -7.47 -7.36
C ARG A 116 -1.01 -7.09 -7.77
N LEU A 117 -0.08 -8.04 -7.82
CA LEU A 117 1.29 -7.79 -8.29
C LEU A 117 1.32 -7.41 -9.78
N VAL A 118 0.55 -8.08 -10.64
CA VAL A 118 0.40 -7.68 -12.04
C VAL A 118 -0.16 -6.26 -12.15
N MET A 119 -1.23 -5.95 -11.40
CA MET A 119 -1.78 -4.60 -11.38
C MET A 119 -0.79 -3.56 -10.82
N MET A 120 0.05 -3.91 -9.84
CA MET A 120 1.12 -3.04 -9.34
C MET A 120 2.18 -2.76 -10.41
N THR A 121 2.55 -3.74 -11.24
CA THR A 121 3.46 -3.53 -12.38
C THR A 121 2.84 -2.57 -13.40
N LEU A 122 1.57 -2.78 -13.78
CA LEU A 122 0.85 -1.86 -14.68
C LEU A 122 0.74 -0.44 -14.07
N ALA A 123 0.51 -0.35 -12.76
CA ALA A 123 0.51 0.92 -12.03
C ALA A 123 1.86 1.64 -12.09
N ALA A 124 2.94 0.88 -12.00
CA ALA A 124 4.29 1.43 -12.05
C ALA A 124 4.64 1.95 -13.45
N GLU A 125 4.23 1.25 -14.50
CA GLU A 125 4.37 1.70 -15.90
C GLU A 125 3.56 2.97 -16.18
N ASP A 126 2.27 2.98 -15.80
CA ASP A 126 1.41 4.17 -15.93
C ASP A 126 1.95 5.37 -15.15
N LEU A 127 2.41 5.13 -13.91
CA LEU A 127 2.99 6.20 -13.11
C LEU A 127 4.17 6.85 -13.82
N ARG A 128 5.09 6.03 -14.36
CA ARG A 128 6.29 6.51 -15.06
C ARG A 128 5.97 7.23 -16.36
N SER A 129 4.98 6.78 -17.12
CA SER A 129 4.58 7.45 -18.39
C SER A 129 4.16 8.91 -18.15
N GLY A 130 3.59 9.19 -16.97
CA GLY A 130 3.23 10.53 -16.54
C GLY A 130 4.41 11.47 -16.24
N PHE A 131 5.63 10.96 -16.11
CA PHE A 131 6.87 11.75 -15.93
C PHE A 131 7.63 11.95 -17.25
N THR A 132 7.30 11.20 -18.30
CA THR A 132 8.00 11.24 -19.60
C THR A 132 7.27 12.07 -20.67
N ARG A 133 6.26 12.87 -20.30
CA ARG A 133 5.53 13.69 -21.27
C ARG A 133 6.31 14.95 -21.65
N GLU A 134 6.50 15.11 -22.96
CA GLU A 134 7.28 16.13 -23.67
C GLU A 134 7.06 17.58 -23.17
N PRO A 135 8.12 18.41 -23.21
CA PRO A 135 8.07 19.80 -22.78
C PRO A 135 7.03 20.59 -23.58
N ILE A 136 6.04 21.12 -22.88
CA ILE A 136 5.02 22.01 -23.47
C ILE A 136 5.64 23.37 -23.85
N SER A 137 6.85 23.69 -23.35
CA SER A 137 7.55 24.94 -23.67
C SER A 137 9.06 24.82 -23.43
N ALA A 138 9.85 25.44 -24.32
CA ALA A 138 11.33 25.46 -24.31
C ALA A 138 11.98 26.18 -23.11
N ASP A 139 11.19 26.69 -22.16
CA ASP A 139 11.64 27.50 -21.02
C ASP A 139 11.53 26.78 -19.66
N SER A 140 11.18 25.49 -19.62
CA SER A 140 11.07 24.72 -18.37
C SER A 140 12.42 24.07 -18.00
N THR A 141 13.04 24.55 -16.91
CA THR A 141 14.47 24.32 -16.58
C THR A 141 14.75 23.23 -15.54
N ALA A 142 13.81 22.32 -15.26
CA ALA A 142 14.11 21.07 -14.52
C ALA A 142 13.03 20.01 -14.76
N GLU A 143 13.29 19.04 -15.64
CA GLU A 143 12.45 17.84 -15.71
C GLU A 143 12.86 16.86 -14.60
N THR A 144 11.92 16.50 -13.72
CA THR A 144 12.12 15.41 -12.75
C THR A 144 12.21 14.09 -13.52
N PRO A 145 13.32 13.34 -13.46
CA PRO A 145 13.44 12.09 -14.20
C PRO A 145 12.42 11.05 -13.71
N ALA A 146 11.88 10.25 -14.64
CA ALA A 146 10.91 9.22 -14.30
C ALA A 146 11.46 8.21 -13.27
N PRO A 147 10.74 7.97 -12.15
CA PRO A 147 11.26 7.20 -11.02
C PRO A 147 11.39 5.72 -11.35
N ILE A 148 12.47 5.06 -10.92
CA ILE A 148 12.54 3.58 -10.98
C ILE A 148 11.69 3.01 -9.86
N ILE A 149 10.79 2.07 -10.20
CA ILE A 149 9.81 1.53 -9.26
C ILE A 149 10.06 0.05 -9.05
N ASP A 150 10.34 -0.35 -7.82
CA ASP A 150 10.40 -1.75 -7.40
C ASP A 150 9.03 -2.25 -6.95
N ILE A 151 8.72 -3.49 -7.29
CA ILE A 151 7.54 -4.22 -6.82
C ILE A 151 8.04 -5.24 -5.81
N GLY A 152 7.77 -5.02 -4.54
CA GLY A 152 8.24 -5.87 -3.45
C GLY A 152 7.11 -6.47 -2.61
N ILE A 153 7.44 -7.56 -1.93
CA ILE A 153 6.57 -8.23 -0.97
C ILE A 153 7.25 -8.37 0.39
N THR A 154 6.43 -8.40 1.44
CA THR A 154 6.89 -8.58 2.82
C THR A 154 6.00 -9.53 3.61
N LYS A 155 6.55 -10.20 4.62
CA LYS A 155 5.82 -10.95 5.64
C LYS A 155 5.38 -10.09 6.81
N GLU A 156 5.99 -8.92 6.96
CA GLU A 156 5.80 -8.06 8.12
C GLU A 156 4.45 -7.32 8.06
N PRO A 157 3.63 -7.39 9.11
CA PRO A 157 2.30 -6.77 9.11
C PRO A 157 2.33 -5.30 9.53
N TYR A 158 3.25 -4.89 10.42
CA TYR A 158 3.34 -3.54 10.96
C TYR A 158 4.40 -2.72 10.24
N PHE A 159 4.18 -1.40 10.15
CA PHE A 159 5.02 -0.54 9.30
C PHE A 159 6.48 -0.44 9.80
N VAL A 160 6.71 -0.43 11.12
CA VAL A 160 8.07 -0.41 11.69
C VAL A 160 8.84 -1.69 11.34
N ASP A 161 8.16 -2.83 11.39
CA ASP A 161 8.76 -4.13 11.05
C ASP A 161 9.05 -4.21 9.55
N LYS A 162 8.18 -3.65 8.69
CA LYS A 162 8.43 -3.53 7.25
C LYS A 162 9.70 -2.73 6.97
N ALA A 163 9.88 -1.58 7.62
CA ALA A 163 11.07 -0.75 7.44
C ALA A 163 12.33 -1.50 7.88
N ALA A 164 12.28 -2.15 9.05
CA ALA A 164 13.39 -2.96 9.56
C ALA A 164 13.73 -4.15 8.63
N ALA A 165 12.73 -4.82 8.07
CA ALA A 165 12.93 -5.91 7.11
C ALA A 165 13.57 -5.43 5.80
N ILE A 166 13.21 -4.25 5.32
CA ILE A 166 13.85 -3.64 4.14
C ILE A 166 15.32 -3.32 4.44
N ASP A 167 15.62 -2.69 5.57
CA ASP A 167 16.98 -2.37 5.98
C ASP A 167 17.83 -3.64 6.13
N ALA A 168 17.31 -4.64 6.85
CA ALA A 168 18.00 -5.90 7.13
C ALA A 168 18.25 -6.74 5.86
N SER A 169 17.49 -6.51 4.78
CA SER A 169 17.69 -7.22 3.52
C SER A 169 19.03 -6.90 2.85
N GLY A 170 19.61 -5.72 3.14
CA GLY A 170 20.83 -5.23 2.50
C GLY A 170 20.69 -4.94 1.00
N ILE A 171 19.47 -5.00 0.45
CA ILE A 171 19.18 -4.79 -0.97
C ILE A 171 19.29 -3.31 -1.36
N TYR A 172 19.00 -2.40 -0.44
CA TYR A 172 19.19 -0.95 -0.65
C TYR A 172 20.37 -0.46 0.18
N ARG A 173 21.27 0.31 -0.43
CA ARG A 173 22.47 0.86 0.21
C ARG A 173 22.66 2.33 -0.14
N SER A 174 23.13 3.13 0.81
CA SER A 174 23.47 4.52 0.57
C SER A 174 24.72 4.63 -0.35
N PRO A 175 24.84 5.67 -1.18
CA PRO A 175 26.07 5.95 -1.92
C PRO A 175 27.29 5.99 -0.99
N GLY A 176 28.39 5.38 -1.42
CA GLY A 176 29.61 5.30 -0.60
C GLY A 176 29.63 4.16 0.43
N TYR A 177 28.61 3.28 0.45
CA TYR A 177 28.63 2.07 1.28
C TYR A 177 29.86 1.19 0.95
N SER A 178 30.59 0.79 2.00
CA SER A 178 31.67 -0.20 1.91
C SER A 178 31.22 -1.53 2.48
N THR A 179 31.45 -2.61 1.74
CA THR A 179 31.21 -3.99 2.22
C THR A 179 32.15 -4.42 3.34
N SER A 180 33.21 -3.64 3.61
CA SER A 180 34.28 -3.99 4.57
C SER A 180 34.13 -3.36 5.95
N SER A 181 33.17 -2.46 6.19
CA SER A 181 33.03 -1.77 7.47
C SER A 181 32.06 -2.51 8.40
N THR A 182 32.59 -3.08 9.48
CA THR A 182 31.81 -3.41 10.68
C THR A 182 31.09 -2.14 11.18
N PRO A 183 29.79 -2.18 11.51
CA PRO A 183 29.08 -1.01 12.00
C PRO A 183 29.72 -0.55 13.32
N SER A 184 30.48 0.54 13.26
CA SER A 184 30.98 1.22 14.45
C SER A 184 29.84 2.02 15.05
N SER A 185 29.49 1.67 16.29
CA SER A 185 28.48 2.36 17.09
C SER A 185 28.94 3.81 17.36
N GLY A 186 28.57 4.77 16.51
CA GLY A 186 28.78 6.19 16.81
C GLY A 186 28.84 7.18 15.64
N ALA A 187 28.90 6.76 14.37
CA ALA A 187 28.85 7.70 13.25
C ALA A 187 27.40 7.94 12.79
N ALA A 188 26.99 9.20 12.73
CA ALA A 188 25.62 9.63 12.42
C ALA A 188 25.21 9.49 10.93
N ASP A 189 26.00 8.78 10.13
CA ASP A 189 25.74 8.47 8.72
C ASP A 189 26.17 7.01 8.47
N ASP A 190 25.33 6.07 8.92
CA ASP A 190 25.59 4.63 8.99
C ASP A 190 25.44 3.90 7.63
N GLY A 191 25.46 4.65 6.52
CA GLY A 191 25.27 4.10 5.17
C GLY A 191 23.86 3.52 4.95
N VAL A 192 22.91 3.87 5.82
CA VAL A 192 21.50 3.45 5.76
C VAL A 192 20.75 4.35 4.79
N VAL A 193 19.85 3.73 4.01
CA VAL A 193 18.98 4.44 3.08
C VAL A 193 17.82 5.07 3.85
N GLU A 194 17.59 6.38 3.68
CA GLU A 194 16.42 7.02 4.29
C GLU A 194 15.15 6.51 3.58
N GLN A 195 14.29 5.79 4.31
CA GLN A 195 12.98 5.42 3.82
C GLN A 195 11.98 6.55 4.09
N ILE A 196 11.27 7.00 3.05
CA ILE A 196 10.16 7.96 3.16
C ILE A 196 8.86 7.20 2.87
N HIS A 197 8.09 6.92 3.93
CA HIS A 197 6.86 6.14 3.84
C HIS A 197 5.70 7.06 3.44
N LEU A 198 5.17 6.81 2.24
CA LEU A 198 4.08 7.55 1.63
C LEU A 198 2.74 7.00 2.11
N THR A 199 1.95 7.84 2.76
CA THR A 199 0.68 7.44 3.38
C THR A 199 -0.40 8.47 3.13
N GLY A 200 -1.67 8.07 3.26
CA GLY A 200 -2.75 9.04 3.49
C GLY A 200 -2.85 9.37 4.97
N PHE A 201 -3.43 10.53 5.31
CA PHE A 201 -3.60 10.96 6.70
C PHE A 201 -4.32 9.94 7.60
N ASP A 202 -5.33 9.24 7.08
CA ASP A 202 -6.00 8.13 7.78
C ASP A 202 -5.03 7.03 8.26
N THR A 203 -4.00 6.73 7.45
CA THR A 203 -2.97 5.76 7.83
C THR A 203 -1.96 6.34 8.80
N LEU A 204 -1.65 7.65 8.72
CA LEU A 204 -0.84 8.34 9.73
C LEU A 204 -1.48 8.23 11.12
N LEU A 205 -2.80 8.44 11.22
CA LEU A 205 -3.53 8.27 12.49
C LEU A 205 -3.38 6.86 13.08
N ARG A 206 -3.38 5.83 12.22
CA ARG A 206 -3.15 4.45 12.65
C ARG A 206 -1.71 4.22 13.09
N ILE A 207 -0.74 4.80 12.38
CA ILE A 207 0.68 4.73 12.76
C ILE A 207 0.88 5.29 14.16
N PHE A 208 0.20 6.37 14.54
CA PHE A 208 0.30 6.96 15.88
C PHE A 208 -0.74 6.44 16.88
N ALA A 209 -1.47 5.36 16.58
CA ALA A 209 -2.42 4.79 17.52
C ALA A 209 -1.73 3.76 18.47
N PRO A 210 -1.74 3.97 19.80
CA PRO A 210 -1.05 3.10 20.77
C PRO A 210 -1.43 1.62 20.69
N LYS A 211 -2.67 1.31 20.27
CA LYS A 211 -3.19 -0.07 20.18
C LYS A 211 -2.39 -0.99 19.26
N TYR A 212 -1.60 -0.45 18.33
CA TYR A 212 -0.77 -1.25 17.43
C TYR A 212 0.60 -1.60 18.03
N TYR A 213 0.94 -1.10 19.23
CA TYR A 213 2.22 -1.36 19.91
C TYR A 213 2.02 -1.91 21.33
N PRO A 214 1.30 -3.04 21.49
CA PRO A 214 0.97 -3.56 22.82
C PRO A 214 2.19 -4.05 23.61
N ASN A 215 3.32 -4.30 22.93
CA ASN A 215 4.53 -4.88 23.52
C ASN A 215 5.56 -3.82 23.94
N ASN A 216 5.23 -2.53 23.84
CA ASN A 216 6.11 -1.42 24.17
C ASN A 216 5.51 -0.55 25.28
N HIS A 217 6.36 -0.02 26.15
CA HIS A 217 5.95 0.81 27.28
C HIS A 217 6.88 2.02 27.43
N PRO A 218 6.41 3.25 27.15
CA PRO A 218 5.08 3.59 26.61
C PRO A 218 4.89 3.10 25.15
N PRO A 219 3.65 2.88 24.65
CA PRO A 219 3.41 2.16 23.39
C PRO A 219 4.11 2.75 22.16
N LEU A 220 4.01 4.06 21.95
CA LEU A 220 4.58 4.75 20.79
C LEU A 220 6.11 4.87 20.84
N SER A 221 6.76 4.44 21.93
CA SER A 221 8.22 4.28 21.94
C SER A 221 8.71 3.26 20.90
N ALA A 222 7.83 2.36 20.44
CA ALA A 222 8.08 1.45 19.31
C ALA A 222 8.50 2.19 18.02
N LEU A 223 8.14 3.47 17.89
CA LEU A 223 8.41 4.27 16.70
C LEU A 223 9.80 4.90 16.70
N GLU A 224 10.49 4.92 17.85
CA GLU A 224 11.81 5.55 18.01
C GLU A 224 12.83 5.06 16.97
N PRO A 225 13.04 3.73 16.78
CA PRO A 225 14.06 3.25 15.86
C PRO A 225 13.78 3.66 14.42
N PHE A 226 12.49 3.72 14.06
CA PHE A 226 12.03 4.17 12.75
C PHE A 226 12.26 5.68 12.56
N LEU A 227 11.70 6.52 13.43
CA LEU A 227 11.72 7.99 13.26
C LEU A 227 13.12 8.60 13.40
N ARG A 228 14.07 7.88 14.02
CA ARG A 228 15.49 8.27 14.01
C ARG A 228 16.12 8.22 12.62
N ARG A 229 15.66 7.32 11.74
CA ARG A 229 16.29 7.00 10.45
C ARG A 229 15.44 7.29 9.23
N HIS A 230 14.13 7.36 9.41
CA HIS A 230 13.14 7.36 8.35
C HIS A 230 12.11 8.46 8.57
N ARG A 231 11.32 8.71 7.54
CA ARG A 231 10.29 9.75 7.54
C ARG A 231 8.94 9.20 7.12
N LEU A 232 7.90 9.86 7.62
CA LEU A 232 6.55 9.70 7.13
C LEU A 232 6.21 10.91 6.27
N ARG A 233 5.56 10.66 5.13
CA ARG A 233 4.87 11.70 4.40
C ARG A 233 3.42 11.32 4.28
N ALA A 234 2.55 12.12 4.89
CA ALA A 234 1.12 11.92 4.86
C ALA A 234 0.47 12.95 3.94
N THR A 235 -0.25 12.48 2.93
CA THR A 235 -1.06 13.39 2.10
C THR A 235 -2.39 13.65 2.78
N ILE A 236 -2.68 14.94 3.00
CA ILE A 236 -3.98 15.44 3.44
C ILE A 236 -4.99 15.15 2.34
N ARG A 237 -6.06 14.47 2.72
CA ARG A 237 -7.23 14.27 1.86
C ARG A 237 -8.46 14.38 2.72
N VAL A 238 -9.36 15.25 2.30
CA VAL A 238 -10.65 15.46 2.94
C VAL A 238 -11.73 15.04 1.96
N ASP A 239 -12.52 14.05 2.33
CA ASP A 239 -13.76 13.71 1.64
C ASP A 239 -14.89 13.98 2.64
N PRO A 240 -15.50 15.19 2.59
CA PRO A 240 -16.56 15.55 3.53
C PRO A 240 -17.78 14.62 3.45
N ASN A 241 -18.01 13.99 2.29
CA ASN A 241 -19.17 13.17 2.03
C ASN A 241 -18.94 11.71 2.45
N SER A 242 -17.69 11.26 2.50
CA SER A 242 -17.34 9.90 2.88
C SER A 242 -16.04 9.83 3.70
N PRO A 243 -15.99 10.42 4.90
CA PRO A 243 -14.81 10.32 5.75
C PRO A 243 -14.53 8.87 6.14
N SER A 244 -13.26 8.51 6.18
CA SER A 244 -12.81 7.15 6.51
C SER A 244 -13.21 6.74 7.92
N GLN A 245 -13.30 5.42 8.16
CA GLN A 245 -13.65 4.93 9.49
C GLN A 245 -12.58 5.31 10.53
N ASN A 246 -11.28 5.28 10.19
CA ASN A 246 -10.26 5.64 11.18
C ASN A 246 -10.26 7.14 11.49
N LEU A 247 -10.62 8.01 10.54
CA LEU A 247 -10.86 9.42 10.82
C LEU A 247 -12.01 9.60 11.81
N LYS A 248 -13.13 8.91 11.58
CA LYS A 248 -14.30 8.93 12.49
C LYS A 248 -13.95 8.41 13.89
N ASP A 249 -13.18 7.33 13.96
CA ASP A 249 -12.78 6.74 15.23
C ASP A 249 -11.81 7.66 15.98
N ALA A 250 -10.83 8.25 15.28
CA ALA A 250 -9.90 9.22 15.86
C ALA A 250 -10.63 10.46 16.39
N GLN A 251 -11.61 10.99 15.63
CA GLN A 251 -12.43 12.13 16.05
C GLN A 251 -13.21 11.83 17.34
N LYS A 252 -13.74 10.61 17.49
CA LYS A 252 -14.48 10.17 18.68
C LYS A 252 -13.60 9.97 19.91
N THR A 253 -12.34 9.59 19.72
CA THR A 253 -11.39 9.36 20.82
C THR A 253 -10.74 10.63 21.36
N GLN A 254 -10.96 11.78 20.72
CA GLN A 254 -10.48 13.04 21.27
C GLN A 254 -11.25 13.40 22.55
N PRO A 255 -10.57 13.91 23.60
CA PRO A 255 -11.23 14.27 24.85
C PRO A 255 -12.33 15.29 24.58
N ASP A 256 -13.51 15.06 25.18
CA ASP A 256 -14.61 16.01 25.11
C ASP A 256 -14.13 17.40 25.54
N SER A 257 -14.47 18.41 24.74
CA SER A 257 -14.16 19.85 24.85
C SER A 257 -14.47 20.51 26.22
N LYS A 258 -14.90 19.77 27.23
CA LYS A 258 -15.28 20.29 28.55
C LYS A 258 -14.13 20.46 29.55
N LEU A 259 -12.92 20.00 29.25
CA LEU A 259 -11.81 19.96 30.24
C LEU A 259 -10.49 20.62 29.79
N THR A 260 -10.40 21.22 28.61
CA THR A 260 -9.20 21.95 28.17
C THR A 260 -9.51 23.44 28.02
N ALA A 261 -8.76 24.26 28.77
CA ALA A 261 -8.89 25.72 28.79
C ALA A 261 -8.34 26.44 27.53
N SER A 262 -8.37 25.77 26.37
CA SER A 262 -8.14 26.36 25.06
C SER A 262 -9.49 26.74 24.46
N SER A 263 -9.62 27.97 23.97
CA SER A 263 -10.86 28.51 23.37
C SER A 263 -11.35 27.77 22.12
N GLU A 264 -10.58 26.81 21.62
CA GLU A 264 -10.88 26.01 20.44
C GLU A 264 -10.95 24.54 20.87
N GLY A 265 -12.03 23.86 20.48
CA GLY A 265 -12.27 22.45 20.78
C GLY A 265 -11.30 21.50 20.06
N PRO A 266 -11.51 20.17 20.14
CA PRO A 266 -10.70 19.20 19.42
C PRO A 266 -10.66 19.48 17.91
N PRO A 267 -9.49 19.37 17.23
CA PRO A 267 -9.41 19.61 15.80
C PRO A 267 -10.36 18.72 15.01
N ASP A 268 -11.05 19.32 14.03
CA ASP A 268 -11.93 18.60 13.11
C ASP A 268 -11.10 17.93 12.00
N LEU A 269 -10.77 16.65 12.18
CA LEU A 269 -9.94 15.88 11.26
C LEU A 269 -10.59 15.67 9.89
N THR A 270 -11.86 16.04 9.69
CA THR A 270 -12.51 16.04 8.38
C THR A 270 -12.18 17.28 7.54
N THR A 271 -11.45 18.25 8.11
CA THR A 271 -10.98 19.46 7.44
C THR A 271 -9.46 19.46 7.28
N ILE A 272 -8.95 20.21 6.29
CA ILE A 272 -7.50 20.40 6.09
C ILE A 272 -6.88 20.99 7.36
N ALA A 273 -7.48 22.07 7.87
CA ALA A 273 -7.02 22.76 9.07
C ALA A 273 -6.96 21.84 10.31
N GLY A 274 -7.93 20.94 10.49
CA GLY A 274 -7.88 19.99 11.60
C GLY A 274 -6.82 18.90 11.45
N GLN A 275 -6.54 18.46 10.22
CA GLN A 275 -5.42 17.54 9.96
C GLN A 275 -4.06 18.20 10.22
N GLU A 276 -3.91 19.49 9.86
CA GLU A 276 -2.72 20.28 10.20
C GLU A 276 -2.58 20.50 11.71
N ALA A 277 -3.67 20.92 12.37
CA ALA A 277 -3.71 21.13 13.81
C ALA A 277 -3.40 19.85 14.61
N TYR A 278 -3.76 18.67 14.08
CA TYR A 278 -3.37 17.40 14.68
C TYR A 278 -1.84 17.23 14.71
N LEU A 279 -1.13 17.50 13.60
CA LEU A 279 0.32 17.41 13.57
C LEU A 279 0.98 18.49 14.45
N GLU A 280 0.44 19.71 14.47
CA GLU A 280 0.86 20.76 15.40
C GLU A 280 0.67 20.33 16.86
N GLY A 281 -0.42 19.65 17.19
CA GLY A 281 -0.62 19.04 18.51
C GLY A 281 0.50 18.08 18.89
N ILE A 282 0.97 17.25 17.95
CA ILE A 282 2.11 16.35 18.19
C ILE A 282 3.41 17.14 18.43
N LYS A 283 3.68 18.19 17.63
CA LYS A 283 4.83 19.10 17.82
C LYS A 283 4.80 19.77 19.20
N ASN A 284 3.61 20.00 19.74
CA ASN A 284 3.39 20.56 21.07
C ASN A 284 3.34 19.50 22.19
N GLY A 285 3.62 18.23 21.87
CA GLY A 285 3.76 17.14 22.85
C GLY A 285 2.47 16.39 23.20
N ALA A 286 1.40 16.51 22.41
CA ALA A 286 0.10 15.87 22.71
C ALA A 286 0.17 14.33 22.88
N LEU A 287 1.18 13.67 22.29
CA LEU A 287 1.39 12.22 22.35
C LEU A 287 2.62 11.81 23.17
N GLU A 288 3.28 12.72 23.91
CA GLU A 288 4.47 12.40 24.71
C GLU A 288 4.17 11.37 25.80
N LYS A 289 2.98 11.44 26.43
CA LYS A 289 2.51 10.47 27.43
C LYS A 289 2.46 9.03 26.89
N ASP A 290 2.21 8.89 25.60
CA ASP A 290 2.09 7.61 24.91
C ASP A 290 3.44 7.18 24.31
N GLY A 291 4.50 7.99 24.45
CA GLY A 291 5.87 7.65 24.06
C GLY A 291 6.38 8.29 22.78
N LEU A 292 5.57 9.14 22.13
CA LEU A 292 5.98 9.84 20.90
C LEU A 292 6.62 11.18 21.27
N LYS A 293 7.94 11.28 21.12
CA LYS A 293 8.68 12.52 21.43
C LYS A 293 8.31 13.64 20.46
N ARG A 294 8.19 14.87 20.95
CA ARG A 294 7.73 16.03 20.16
C ARG A 294 8.63 16.28 18.93
N GLU A 295 9.94 16.08 19.06
CA GLU A 295 10.90 16.26 17.97
C GLU A 295 10.71 15.28 16.81
N TRP A 296 10.05 14.13 17.05
CA TRP A 296 9.76 13.21 15.96
C TRP A 296 8.62 13.68 15.05
N ALA A 297 7.87 14.71 15.45
CA ALA A 297 6.92 15.36 14.55
C ALA A 297 7.63 16.00 13.34
N GLU A 298 8.90 16.42 13.48
CA GLU A 298 9.72 16.94 12.37
C GLU A 298 10.07 15.87 11.33
N ARG A 299 9.83 14.59 11.65
CA ARG A 299 9.99 13.45 10.74
C ARG A 299 8.71 13.12 9.98
N VAL A 300 7.67 13.95 10.14
CA VAL A 300 6.39 13.85 9.43
C VAL A 300 6.20 15.07 8.55
N GLU A 301 6.07 14.84 7.25
CA GLU A 301 5.70 15.87 6.27
C GLU A 301 4.21 15.71 5.91
N LEU A 302 3.45 16.81 5.94
CA LEU A 302 2.11 16.85 5.35
C LEU A 302 2.21 17.35 3.92
N GLY A 303 1.71 16.57 2.97
CA GLY A 303 1.56 16.97 1.57
C GLY A 303 0.11 17.19 1.21
N TRP A 304 -0.13 17.90 0.11
CA TRP A 304 -1.44 18.05 -0.50
C TRP A 304 -1.44 17.53 -1.94
N ASP A 305 -2.62 17.20 -2.42
CA ASP A 305 -2.89 17.01 -3.85
C ASP A 305 -3.75 18.19 -4.33
N ASP A 306 -3.13 19.10 -5.07
CA ASP A 306 -3.78 20.30 -5.62
C ASP A 306 -4.53 20.03 -6.92
N SER A 307 -4.42 18.81 -7.47
CA SER A 307 -5.03 18.46 -8.76
C SER A 307 -6.53 18.16 -8.68
N GLY A 308 -7.04 17.84 -7.48
CA GLY A 308 -8.40 17.31 -7.29
C GLY A 308 -8.65 15.93 -7.92
N GLU A 309 -7.68 15.34 -8.61
CA GLU A 309 -7.82 14.05 -9.32
C GLU A 309 -8.02 12.87 -8.35
N THR A 310 -7.81 13.07 -7.05
CA THR A 310 -7.92 12.02 -6.03
C THR A 310 -9.10 12.16 -5.08
N ASP A 311 -9.96 13.15 -5.29
CA ASP A 311 -11.15 13.38 -4.47
C ASP A 311 -12.11 12.19 -4.57
N GLY A 312 -12.43 11.61 -3.41
CA GLY A 312 -13.29 10.42 -3.31
C GLY A 312 -12.73 9.15 -3.97
N VAL A 313 -11.43 9.09 -4.29
CA VAL A 313 -10.81 7.91 -4.92
C VAL A 313 -10.42 6.88 -3.86
N SER A 314 -11.02 5.69 -3.93
CA SER A 314 -10.62 4.54 -3.12
C SER A 314 -10.70 3.22 -3.90
N SER A 315 -9.85 2.25 -3.54
CA SER A 315 -9.93 0.90 -4.10
C SER A 315 -11.26 0.20 -3.80
N THR A 316 -11.96 0.59 -2.73
CA THR A 316 -13.31 0.08 -2.44
C THR A 316 -14.32 0.60 -3.45
N LYS A 317 -14.26 1.89 -3.79
CA LYS A 317 -15.13 2.49 -4.81
C LYS A 317 -14.92 1.84 -6.18
N ILE A 318 -13.65 1.62 -6.57
CA ILE A 318 -13.32 0.89 -7.81
C ILE A 318 -13.93 -0.52 -7.79
N ARG A 319 -13.77 -1.28 -6.70
CA ARG A 319 -14.33 -2.63 -6.62
C ARG A 319 -15.85 -2.65 -6.69
N ASN A 320 -16.53 -1.64 -6.14
CA ASN A 320 -17.98 -1.54 -6.24
C ASN A 320 -18.39 -1.23 -7.69
N ALA A 321 -17.75 -0.24 -8.32
CA ALA A 321 -17.98 0.09 -9.73
C ALA A 321 -17.74 -1.11 -10.67
N MET A 322 -16.67 -1.89 -10.46
CA MET A 322 -16.40 -3.11 -11.23
C MET A 322 -17.53 -4.15 -11.09
N LYS A 323 -18.04 -4.36 -9.88
CA LYS A 323 -19.16 -5.29 -9.63
C LYS A 323 -20.45 -4.84 -10.30
N ASP A 324 -20.68 -3.54 -10.32
CA ASP A 324 -21.88 -2.92 -10.90
C ASP A 324 -21.75 -2.74 -12.42
N GLY A 325 -20.58 -3.09 -13.01
CA GLY A 325 -20.31 -2.92 -14.43
C GLY A 325 -20.15 -1.45 -14.86
N ASN A 326 -19.96 -0.53 -13.92
CA ASN A 326 -19.77 0.90 -14.18
C ASN A 326 -18.31 1.20 -14.58
N TRP A 327 -17.95 0.81 -15.79
CA TRP A 327 -16.57 0.92 -16.29
C TRP A 327 -16.10 2.36 -16.47
N ASP A 328 -17.01 3.30 -16.72
CA ASP A 328 -16.68 4.73 -16.79
C ASP A 328 -16.18 5.24 -15.42
N GLU A 329 -16.82 4.80 -14.33
CA GLU A 329 -16.36 5.12 -12.98
C GLU A 329 -15.06 4.40 -12.63
N VAL A 330 -14.88 3.14 -13.07
CA VAL A 330 -13.59 2.44 -12.91
C VAL A 330 -12.47 3.24 -13.57
N GLU A 331 -12.64 3.67 -14.82
CA GLU A 331 -11.66 4.48 -15.57
C GLU A 331 -11.41 5.85 -14.92
N GLY A 332 -12.45 6.48 -14.38
CA GLY A 332 -12.35 7.72 -13.63
C GLY A 332 -11.49 7.60 -12.36
N LEU A 333 -11.45 6.43 -11.74
CA LEU A 333 -10.77 6.20 -10.45
C LEU A 333 -9.44 5.43 -10.56
N SER A 334 -9.27 4.65 -11.63
CA SER A 334 -8.10 3.79 -11.88
C SER A 334 -6.98 4.52 -12.62
N LEU A 335 -5.91 3.80 -12.87
CA LEU A 335 -4.76 4.24 -13.66
C LEU A 335 -5.19 4.61 -15.09
N ARG A 336 -4.42 5.51 -15.75
CA ARG A 336 -4.62 5.79 -17.18
C ARG A 336 -4.06 4.62 -17.97
N LEU A 337 -4.84 3.55 -18.07
CA LEU A 337 -4.49 2.41 -18.90
C LEU A 337 -4.78 2.80 -20.35
N ASP A 338 -3.90 3.62 -20.91
CA ASP A 338 -3.95 4.07 -22.31
C ASP A 338 -3.78 2.88 -23.28
N ASP A 339 -3.34 1.73 -22.77
CA ASP A 339 -3.22 0.48 -23.52
C ASP A 339 -4.37 -0.50 -23.22
N ALA A 340 -4.90 -1.10 -24.29
CA ALA A 340 -5.97 -2.07 -24.29
C ALA A 340 -5.69 -3.30 -23.40
N GLY A 341 -4.41 -3.64 -23.14
CA GLY A 341 -4.02 -4.74 -22.26
C GLY A 341 -4.40 -4.54 -20.79
N GLY A 342 -4.19 -3.33 -20.25
CA GLY A 342 -4.50 -3.03 -18.85
C GLY A 342 -5.99 -3.09 -18.56
N LYS A 343 -6.82 -2.44 -19.40
CA LYS A 343 -8.29 -2.51 -19.28
C LYS A 343 -8.78 -3.95 -19.34
N ARG A 344 -8.30 -4.74 -20.31
CA ARG A 344 -8.60 -6.18 -20.44
C ARG A 344 -8.25 -6.97 -19.19
N TYR A 345 -7.16 -6.64 -18.49
CA TYR A 345 -6.79 -7.34 -17.26
C TYR A 345 -7.75 -7.09 -16.09
N PHE A 346 -8.28 -5.86 -15.95
CA PHE A 346 -9.31 -5.56 -14.94
C PHE A 346 -10.63 -6.30 -15.23
N HIS A 347 -11.05 -6.36 -16.50
CA HIS A 347 -12.18 -7.20 -16.91
C HIS A 347 -11.93 -8.68 -16.61
N TYR A 348 -10.75 -9.21 -16.94
CA TYR A 348 -10.35 -10.59 -16.66
C TYR A 348 -10.45 -10.93 -15.17
N ILE A 349 -9.92 -10.08 -14.28
CA ILE A 349 -10.01 -10.29 -12.82
C ILE A 349 -11.48 -10.30 -12.36
N ASN A 350 -12.30 -9.40 -12.90
CA ASN A 350 -13.71 -9.31 -12.52
C ASN A 350 -14.45 -10.60 -12.91
N ASP A 351 -14.25 -11.08 -14.14
CA ASP A 351 -14.89 -12.28 -14.67
C ASP A 351 -14.45 -13.55 -13.92
N GLU A 352 -13.14 -13.69 -13.65
CA GLU A 352 -12.58 -14.75 -12.79
C GLU A 352 -13.20 -14.74 -11.39
N SER A 353 -13.34 -13.56 -10.78
CA SER A 353 -13.93 -13.40 -9.45
C SER A 353 -15.40 -13.82 -9.44
N HIS A 354 -16.17 -13.44 -10.47
CA HIS A 354 -17.56 -13.85 -10.63
C HIS A 354 -17.70 -15.35 -10.90
N SER A 355 -16.81 -15.93 -11.71
CA SER A 355 -16.77 -17.38 -11.98
C SER A 355 -16.49 -18.19 -10.72
N LYS A 356 -15.47 -17.79 -9.93
CA LYS A 356 -15.16 -18.40 -8.63
C LYS A 356 -16.35 -18.29 -7.66
N ALA A 357 -17.01 -17.13 -7.61
CA ALA A 357 -18.18 -16.94 -6.75
C ALA A 357 -19.37 -17.84 -7.16
N LYS A 358 -19.65 -17.97 -8.46
CA LYS A 358 -20.70 -18.88 -8.98
C LYS A 358 -20.38 -20.35 -8.73
N GLY A 359 -19.13 -20.76 -8.98
CA GLY A 359 -18.68 -22.14 -8.74
C GLY A 359 -18.75 -22.56 -7.26
N ILE A 360 -18.53 -21.62 -6.32
CA ILE A 360 -18.73 -21.85 -4.89
C ILE A 360 -20.22 -21.99 -4.55
N CYS A 361 -21.11 -21.21 -5.17
CA CYS A 361 -22.55 -21.33 -4.99
C CYS A 361 -23.10 -22.68 -5.50
N ASP A 362 -22.58 -23.19 -6.62
CA ASP A 362 -23.03 -24.46 -7.20
C ASP A 362 -22.53 -25.70 -6.43
N HIS A 363 -21.37 -25.62 -5.77
CA HIS A 363 -20.89 -26.68 -4.87
C HIS A 363 -21.62 -26.74 -3.52
N GLY A 364 -22.42 -25.71 -3.19
CA GLY A 364 -23.27 -25.67 -1.99
C GLY A 364 -24.61 -26.40 -2.13
N ASN A 365 -24.97 -26.89 -3.32
CA ASN A 365 -26.31 -27.46 -3.57
C ASN A 365 -26.31 -28.84 -4.26
N SER A 366 -25.28 -29.66 -4.05
CA SER A 366 -25.37 -31.10 -4.34
C SER A 366 -25.94 -31.84 -3.13
N LYS A 367 -27.26 -31.71 -2.90
CA LYS A 367 -27.99 -32.69 -2.10
C LYS A 367 -27.95 -34.01 -2.84
N THR A 368 -27.06 -34.89 -2.39
CA THR A 368 -27.08 -36.32 -2.66
C THR A 368 -28.50 -36.86 -2.53
N LYS A 369 -29.10 -37.28 -3.65
CA LYS A 369 -30.27 -38.17 -3.64
C LYS A 369 -29.81 -39.48 -3.00
N LYS A 370 -29.91 -39.59 -1.67
CA LYS A 370 -29.87 -40.88 -0.98
C LYS A 370 -31.09 -41.68 -1.42
N LEU A 371 -30.85 -42.73 -2.22
CA LEU A 371 -31.81 -43.82 -2.37
C LEU A 371 -32.16 -44.36 -0.98
N LYS A 372 -33.46 -44.41 -0.66
CA LYS A 372 -33.99 -45.02 0.56
C LYS A 372 -33.75 -46.53 0.53
N PRO A 373 -33.24 -47.16 1.60
CA PRO A 373 -33.31 -48.61 1.73
C PRO A 373 -34.72 -49.03 2.18
N SER A 374 -35.27 -50.01 1.48
CA SER A 374 -36.55 -50.67 1.73
C SER A 374 -36.49 -51.54 2.98
N ARG A 375 -37.43 -51.36 3.91
CA ARG A 375 -37.74 -52.26 5.03
C ARG A 375 -39.05 -51.71 5.64
N VAL A 376 -40.10 -52.45 6.00
CA VAL A 376 -40.33 -53.86 6.35
C VAL A 376 -41.83 -54.10 6.13
N GLU A 377 -42.26 -55.32 5.77
CA GLU A 377 -43.58 -55.80 6.21
C GLU A 377 -43.47 -57.27 6.62
N LEU A 378 -43.41 -57.51 7.94
CA LEU A 378 -43.66 -58.82 8.54
C LEU A 378 -44.94 -58.67 9.36
N ARG A 379 -45.98 -59.34 8.86
CA ARG A 379 -47.29 -59.49 9.49
C ARG A 379 -47.16 -60.31 10.77
N SER A 380 -47.75 -59.84 11.86
CA SER A 380 -48.19 -60.69 12.97
C SER A 380 -49.69 -60.46 13.18
N THR A 381 -50.45 -61.45 12.77
CA THR A 381 -51.87 -61.65 13.08
C THR A 381 -51.97 -62.38 14.42
N HIS A 382 -52.78 -61.90 15.37
CA HIS A 382 -53.49 -62.74 16.35
C HIS A 382 -54.80 -62.04 16.75
N PHE A 383 -55.91 -62.55 16.19
CA PHE A 383 -57.25 -62.66 16.77
C PHE A 383 -57.29 -64.04 17.47
N PHE A 384 -58.07 -64.40 18.50
CA PHE A 384 -59.27 -63.91 19.19
C PHE A 384 -59.22 -64.47 20.62
N GLY A 385 -59.89 -63.82 21.57
CA GLY A 385 -60.39 -64.48 22.78
C GLY A 385 -61.77 -65.08 22.52
N THR A 386 -62.01 -66.22 23.17
CA THR A 386 -63.22 -67.09 23.25
C THR A 386 -63.62 -67.88 22.03
#